data_AF-A0A9P8M1D1-F1
#
_entry.id   AF-A0A9P8M1D1-F1
#
_cell.length_a   1.000
_cell.length_b   1.000
_cell.length_c   1.000
_cell.angle_alpha   90.00
_cell.angle_beta   90.00
_cell.angle_gamma   90.00
#
_symmetry.space_group_name_H-M   'P 1'
#
loop_
_entity.id
_entity.type
_entity.pdbx_description
1 polymer ?
#
loop_
_entity_poly.entity_id
_entity_poly.type
_entity_poly.pdbx_seq_one_letter_code
_entity_poly.pdbx_strand_id
1 'polypeptide(L)'
;MSLKPAPGDDKHACSALSATRTESGETYIFYFDSNNKICYLKGSGTGSYAEYSVHVYYVQNDYIKAAWWHVHDGEWKTGLINAKGYKVTRGTGISSLGQQELHGKPGQHRLEVYFNDQDNEDKFSVAFFKDKEWHKAVVEV
;
A
#
# COMPACT_ATOMS: atom_id res chain seq x y z
N MET A 1 1.64 20.63 20.38
CA MET A 1 2.03 19.33 20.97
C MET A 1 3.13 18.76 20.07
N SER A 2 4.34 18.56 20.60
CA SER A 2 5.53 18.17 19.82
C SER A 2 5.54 16.66 19.62
N LEU A 3 5.64 16.20 18.37
CA LEU A 3 5.90 14.80 18.03
C LEU A 3 7.35 14.48 18.38
N LYS A 4 7.62 14.11 19.63
CA LYS A 4 8.86 13.42 19.99
C LYS A 4 8.53 11.94 20.22
N PRO A 5 9.18 11.02 19.50
CA PRO A 5 9.21 9.62 19.90
C PRO A 5 9.73 9.51 21.33
N ALA A 6 9.25 8.51 22.08
CA ALA A 6 9.76 8.26 23.42
C ALA A 6 11.28 7.95 23.37
N PRO A 7 12.08 8.39 24.35
CA PRO A 7 13.52 8.13 24.36
C PRO A 7 13.77 6.62 24.48
N GLY A 8 14.28 6.00 23.40
CA GLY A 8 14.56 4.56 23.34
C GLY A 8 14.20 3.88 22.01
N ASP A 9 13.42 4.52 21.13
CA ASP A 9 12.96 3.96 19.84
C ASP A 9 13.86 4.34 18.64
N ASP A 10 15.09 4.79 18.87
CA ASP A 10 16.04 5.22 17.82
C ASP A 10 16.68 4.06 17.02
N LYS A 11 15.98 2.94 16.87
CA LYS A 11 16.39 1.80 16.02
C LYS A 11 15.59 1.76 14.72
N HIS A 12 15.56 2.87 13.98
CA HIS A 12 14.97 2.88 12.63
C HIS A 12 15.98 2.44 11.59
N ALA A 13 16.31 1.14 11.60
CA ALA A 13 16.83 0.48 10.42
C ALA A 13 15.73 -0.46 9.90
N CYS A 14 14.84 0.06 9.06
CA CYS A 14 14.18 -0.64 7.94
C CYS A 14 13.29 0.33 7.15
N SER A 15 13.76 0.69 5.96
CA SER A 15 13.20 1.68 5.04
C SER A 15 12.30 1.07 3.97
N ALA A 16 11.02 1.39 4.04
CA ALA A 16 10.13 1.68 2.91
C ALA A 16 9.07 2.63 3.44
N LEU A 17 9.06 3.87 2.96
CA LEU A 17 8.11 4.89 3.38
C LEU A 17 7.02 5.01 2.31
N SER A 18 5.77 4.81 2.72
CA SER A 18 4.62 5.17 1.89
C SER A 18 3.79 6.20 2.64
N ALA A 19 3.30 7.21 1.93
CA ALA A 19 2.44 8.22 2.49
C ALA A 19 1.13 8.24 1.71
N THR A 20 0.01 8.32 2.44
CA THR A 20 -1.30 8.57 1.83
C THR A 20 -2.02 9.65 2.61
N ARG A 21 -2.86 10.41 1.90
CA ARG A 21 -3.77 11.37 2.49
C ARG A 21 -5.19 10.96 2.12
N THR A 22 -6.03 10.84 3.11
CA THR A 22 -7.44 10.51 2.93
C THR A 22 -8.21 11.74 2.43
N GLU A 23 -9.41 11.54 1.89
CA GLU A 23 -10.29 12.64 1.51
C GLU A 23 -10.68 13.52 2.71
N SER A 24 -10.72 12.93 3.91
CA SER A 24 -10.95 13.62 5.18
C SER A 24 -9.74 14.47 5.65
N GLY A 25 -8.63 14.42 4.91
CA GLY A 25 -7.42 15.18 5.18
C GLY A 25 -6.47 14.54 6.20
N GLU A 26 -6.80 13.35 6.73
CA GLU A 26 -5.89 12.58 7.57
C GLU A 26 -4.69 12.09 6.74
N THR A 27 -3.49 12.15 7.33
CA THR A 27 -2.27 11.71 6.66
C THR A 27 -1.72 10.49 7.39
N TYR A 28 -1.30 9.48 6.65
CA TYR A 28 -0.66 8.30 7.18
C TYR A 28 0.71 8.12 6.55
N ILE A 29 1.72 7.83 7.38
CA ILE A 29 3.07 7.46 6.94
C ILE A 29 3.33 6.03 7.41
N PHE A 30 3.52 5.11 6.48
CA PHE A 30 3.78 3.69 6.73
C PHE A 30 5.27 3.40 6.67
N TYR A 31 5.72 2.51 7.54
CA TYR A 31 7.11 2.05 7.61
C TYR A 31 7.19 0.64 8.20
N PHE A 32 8.35 0.00 8.05
CA PHE A 32 8.67 -1.24 8.76
C PHE A 32 9.48 -0.93 10.02
N ASP A 33 9.11 -1.53 11.15
CA ASP A 33 9.97 -1.51 12.34
C ASP A 33 11.16 -2.47 12.20
N SER A 34 12.04 -2.47 13.19
CA SER A 34 13.20 -3.38 13.25
C SER A 34 12.84 -4.88 13.30
N ASN A 35 11.57 -5.22 13.54
CA ASN A 35 11.04 -6.58 13.56
C ASN A 35 10.27 -6.93 12.26
N ASN A 36 10.37 -6.09 11.21
CA ASN A 36 9.63 -6.21 9.95
C ASN A 36 8.10 -6.18 10.12
N LYS A 37 7.60 -5.50 11.15
CA LYS A 37 6.17 -5.21 11.30
C LYS A 37 5.82 -3.91 10.61
N ILE A 38 4.65 -3.87 9.98
CA ILE A 38 4.11 -2.64 9.39
C ILE A 38 3.63 -1.76 10.55
N CYS A 39 4.17 -0.54 10.61
CA CYS A 39 3.80 0.51 11.54
C CYS A 39 3.33 1.74 10.78
N TYR A 40 2.61 2.64 11.46
CA TYR A 40 2.20 3.90 10.86
C TYR A 40 2.22 5.06 11.85
N LEU A 41 2.47 6.26 11.31
CA LEU A 41 2.24 7.54 11.99
C LEU A 41 0.97 8.16 11.41
N LYS A 42 0.07 8.63 12.28
CA LYS A 42 -1.18 9.31 11.89
C LYS A 42 -1.06 10.82 12.17
N GLY A 43 -1.17 11.63 11.12
CA GLY A 43 -1.29 13.08 11.20
C GLY A 43 -2.74 13.52 11.40
N SER A 44 -2.92 14.74 11.93
CA SER A 44 -4.25 15.33 12.16
C SER A 44 -5.00 15.61 10.86
N GLY A 45 -6.28 15.27 10.81
CA GLY A 45 -7.25 15.68 9.79
C GLY A 45 -8.57 16.05 10.45
N THR A 46 -9.47 16.71 9.72
CA THR A 46 -10.79 17.09 10.24
C THR A 46 -11.72 15.89 10.44
N GLY A 47 -11.31 14.70 9.98
CA GLY A 47 -12.01 13.43 10.19
C GLY A 47 -13.46 13.51 9.71
N SER A 48 -13.70 13.40 8.41
CA SER A 48 -15.05 13.03 7.97
C SER A 48 -15.24 11.53 8.23
N TYR A 49 -16.44 11.15 8.66
CA TYR A 49 -16.90 9.75 8.82
C TYR A 49 -17.05 9.03 7.47
N ALA A 50 -16.16 9.29 6.52
CA ALA A 50 -16.20 8.63 5.23
C ALA A 50 -15.75 7.16 5.34
N GLU A 51 -16.50 6.32 4.65
CA GLU A 51 -16.33 4.89 4.34
C GLU A 51 -15.01 4.51 3.65
N TYR A 52 -13.79 4.84 4.13
CA TYR A 52 -12.56 4.51 3.38
C TYR A 52 -11.76 3.34 3.94
N SER A 53 -11.17 2.56 3.02
CA SER A 53 -10.13 1.57 3.29
C SER A 53 -8.76 2.11 2.92
N VAL A 54 -7.75 1.70 3.67
CA VAL A 54 -6.35 1.95 3.32
C VAL A 54 -5.71 0.62 2.94
N HIS A 55 -5.04 0.60 1.79
CA HIS A 55 -4.29 -0.55 1.29
C HIS A 55 -2.80 -0.21 1.34
N VAL A 56 -2.01 -1.07 1.99
CA VAL A 56 -0.55 -0.97 2.03
C VAL A 56 0.02 -2.13 1.25
N TYR A 57 0.68 -1.81 0.16
CA TYR A 57 1.43 -2.76 -0.65
C TYR A 57 2.89 -2.74 -0.22
N TYR A 58 3.51 -3.92 -0.17
CA TYR A 58 4.90 -4.08 0.25
C TYR A 58 5.52 -5.31 -0.42
N VAL A 59 6.85 -5.38 -0.38
CA VAL A 59 7.61 -6.53 -0.88
C VAL A 59 8.08 -7.36 0.32
N GLN A 60 7.82 -8.67 0.28
CA GLN A 60 8.34 -9.61 1.28
C GLN A 60 8.85 -10.86 0.56
N ASN A 61 10.12 -11.20 0.77
CA ASN A 61 10.79 -12.33 0.13
C ASN A 61 10.66 -12.30 -1.41
N ASP A 62 10.84 -11.13 -2.02
CA ASP A 62 10.70 -10.89 -3.47
C ASP A 62 9.28 -11.05 -4.03
N TYR A 63 8.24 -11.13 -3.18
CA TYR A 63 6.84 -11.17 -3.60
C TYR A 63 6.09 -9.91 -3.21
N ILE A 64 5.17 -9.48 -4.07
CA ILE A 64 4.18 -8.45 -3.73
C ILE A 64 3.22 -9.02 -2.69
N LYS A 65 3.04 -8.25 -1.63
CA LYS A 65 2.07 -8.48 -0.56
C LYS A 65 1.25 -7.22 -0.34
N ALA A 66 0.09 -7.40 0.25
CA ALA A 66 -0.74 -6.32 0.73
C ALA A 66 -1.37 -6.68 2.08
N ALA A 67 -1.57 -5.64 2.87
CA ALA A 67 -2.44 -5.62 4.03
C ALA A 67 -3.33 -4.38 3.92
N TRP A 68 -4.55 -4.46 4.44
CA TRP A 68 -5.51 -3.37 4.34
C TRP A 68 -6.44 -3.35 5.56
N TRP A 69 -7.04 -2.21 5.86
CA TRP A 69 -8.04 -2.10 6.92
C TRP A 69 -9.08 -1.05 6.55
N HIS A 70 -10.27 -1.15 7.15
CA HIS A 70 -11.20 -0.04 7.22
C HIS A 70 -10.81 0.84 8.39
N VAL A 71 -10.73 2.15 8.20
CA VAL A 71 -10.21 3.08 9.21
C VAL A 71 -11.04 3.08 10.50
N HIS A 72 -12.31 2.67 10.43
CA HIS A 72 -13.20 2.56 11.60
C HIS A 72 -13.13 1.21 12.31
N ASP A 73 -12.84 0.12 11.60
CA ASP A 73 -12.78 -1.24 12.18
C ASP A 73 -11.45 -1.46 12.94
N GLY A 74 -10.38 -0.77 12.54
CA GLY A 74 -9.05 -0.90 13.13
C GLY A 74 -8.35 -2.24 12.91
N GLU A 75 -9.04 -3.21 12.31
CA GLU A 75 -8.51 -4.56 12.05
C GLU A 75 -7.81 -4.67 10.69
N TRP A 76 -6.54 -5.08 10.74
CA TRP A 76 -5.77 -5.41 9.55
C TRP A 76 -6.22 -6.73 8.94
N LYS A 77 -6.45 -6.71 7.63
CA LYS A 77 -6.85 -7.83 6.80
C LYS A 77 -5.79 -8.09 5.73
N THR A 78 -5.65 -9.35 5.36
CA THR A 78 -4.76 -9.78 4.29
C THR A 78 -5.32 -9.37 2.93
N GLY A 79 -4.47 -8.83 2.05
CA GLY A 79 -4.87 -8.49 0.68
C GLY A 79 -4.96 -9.70 -0.24
N LEU A 80 -5.93 -9.68 -1.17
CA LEU A 80 -6.14 -10.77 -2.14
C LEU A 80 -4.96 -10.97 -3.10
N ILE A 81 -4.14 -9.94 -3.33
CA ILE A 81 -2.95 -10.02 -4.20
C ILE A 81 -1.93 -11.04 -3.68
N ASN A 82 -1.94 -11.33 -2.37
CA ASN A 82 -1.00 -12.24 -1.74
C ASN A 82 -1.09 -13.66 -2.30
N ALA A 83 -2.28 -14.06 -2.78
CA ALA A 83 -2.54 -15.37 -3.37
C ALA A 83 -1.99 -15.49 -4.81
N LYS A 84 -1.68 -14.37 -5.48
CA LYS A 84 -1.22 -14.39 -6.87
C LYS A 84 0.27 -14.70 -7.01
N GLY A 85 1.06 -14.51 -5.95
CA GLY A 85 2.49 -14.84 -5.98
C GLY A 85 3.30 -14.04 -7.00
N TYR A 86 2.89 -12.80 -7.30
CA TYR A 86 3.64 -11.94 -8.21
C TYR A 86 5.02 -11.61 -7.62
N LYS A 87 6.05 -11.98 -8.38
CA LYS A 87 7.45 -11.76 -8.01
C LYS A 87 7.94 -10.43 -8.55
N VAL A 88 8.83 -9.81 -7.81
CA VAL A 88 9.49 -8.57 -8.20
C VAL A 88 10.99 -8.80 -8.33
N THR A 89 11.65 -8.04 -9.18
CA THR A 89 13.11 -8.01 -9.23
C THR A 89 13.67 -7.61 -7.86
N ARG A 90 14.65 -8.37 -7.36
CA ARG A 90 15.18 -8.18 -6.01
C ARG A 90 15.70 -6.74 -5.81
N GLY A 91 15.28 -6.13 -4.71
CA GLY A 91 15.69 -4.76 -4.35
C GLY A 91 14.93 -3.65 -5.09
N THR A 92 13.93 -3.99 -5.91
CA THR A 92 13.11 -2.97 -6.58
C THR A 92 12.13 -2.30 -5.62
N GLY A 93 11.77 -1.07 -5.95
CA GLY A 93 10.64 -0.37 -5.34
C GLY A 93 9.32 -0.79 -5.97
N ILE A 94 8.22 -0.41 -5.31
CA ILE A 94 6.87 -0.50 -5.86
C ILE A 94 6.19 0.85 -5.74
N SER A 95 5.25 1.12 -6.63
CA SER A 95 4.33 2.26 -6.55
C SER A 95 2.90 1.76 -6.63
N SER A 96 1.95 2.50 -6.06
CA SER A 96 0.54 2.10 -6.10
C SER A 96 -0.36 3.28 -6.36
N LEU A 97 -1.44 3.03 -7.10
CA LEU A 97 -2.52 3.97 -7.35
C LEU A 97 -3.82 3.37 -6.83
N GLY A 98 -4.53 4.14 -6.01
CA GLY A 98 -5.92 3.87 -5.65
C GLY A 98 -6.78 5.01 -6.16
N GLN A 99 -7.64 4.74 -7.13
CA GLN A 99 -8.56 5.73 -7.68
C GLN A 99 -10.00 5.28 -7.46
N GLN A 100 -10.76 6.13 -6.79
CA GLN A 100 -12.21 6.13 -6.94
C GLN A 100 -12.51 6.87 -8.23
N GLU A 101 -13.11 6.20 -9.22
CA GLU A 101 -13.46 6.86 -10.47
C GLU A 101 -14.38 8.05 -10.18
N LEU A 102 -13.97 9.26 -10.56
CA LEU A 102 -14.66 10.53 -10.28
C LEU A 102 -16.09 10.61 -10.86
N HIS A 103 -16.52 9.62 -11.63
CA HIS A 103 -17.90 9.44 -12.10
C HIS A 103 -18.27 7.94 -12.23
N GLY A 104 -17.51 7.04 -11.59
CA GLY A 104 -17.73 5.60 -11.70
C GLY A 104 -18.93 5.15 -10.88
N LYS A 105 -19.53 4.02 -11.28
CA LYS A 105 -20.58 3.42 -10.46
C LYS A 105 -19.98 3.01 -9.10
N PRO A 106 -20.74 3.09 -7.99
CA PRO A 106 -20.32 2.53 -6.71
C PRO A 106 -19.75 1.12 -6.89
N GLY A 107 -18.52 0.88 -6.44
CA GLY A 107 -17.83 -0.41 -6.58
C GLY A 107 -16.76 -0.51 -7.68
N GLN A 108 -16.60 0.50 -8.55
CA GLN A 108 -15.47 0.58 -9.48
C GLN A 108 -14.26 1.25 -8.82
N HIS A 109 -13.63 0.53 -7.89
CA HIS A 109 -12.34 0.92 -7.33
C HIS A 109 -11.23 0.42 -8.24
N ARG A 110 -10.40 1.32 -8.77
CA ARG A 110 -9.20 0.95 -9.51
C ARG A 110 -8.03 0.94 -8.54
N LEU A 111 -7.54 -0.27 -8.23
CA LEU A 111 -6.32 -0.48 -7.45
C LEU A 111 -5.24 -1.00 -8.38
N GLU A 112 -4.08 -0.36 -8.37
CA GLU A 112 -2.94 -0.71 -9.20
C GLU A 112 -1.66 -0.71 -8.40
N VAL A 113 -0.77 -1.66 -8.70
CA VAL A 113 0.57 -1.77 -8.13
C VAL A 113 1.55 -1.92 -9.28
N TYR A 114 2.48 -0.99 -9.39
CA TYR A 114 3.51 -0.92 -10.40
C TYR A 114 4.82 -1.44 -9.82
N PHE A 115 5.50 -2.31 -10.56
CA PHE A 115 6.71 -2.98 -10.09
C PHE A 115 7.58 -3.44 -11.26
N ASN A 116 8.87 -3.62 -11.00
CA ASN A 116 9.75 -4.33 -11.92
C ASN A 116 9.53 -5.83 -11.71
N ASP A 117 9.07 -6.49 -12.77
CA ASP A 117 8.72 -7.91 -12.76
C ASP A 117 9.98 -8.76 -12.87
N GLN A 118 10.12 -9.75 -11.99
CA GLN A 118 11.27 -10.66 -12.07
C GLN A 118 11.27 -11.46 -13.37
N ASP A 119 10.08 -11.77 -13.92
CA ASP A 119 9.96 -12.53 -15.16
C ASP A 119 10.24 -11.67 -16.41
N ASN A 120 10.28 -10.34 -16.26
CA ASN A 120 10.48 -9.36 -17.33
C ASN A 120 11.35 -8.21 -16.81
N GLU A 121 12.62 -8.51 -16.45
CA GLU A 121 13.49 -7.57 -15.74
C GLU A 121 13.75 -6.25 -16.50
N ASP A 122 13.56 -6.24 -17.82
CA ASP A 122 13.67 -5.09 -18.70
C ASP A 122 12.38 -4.25 -18.81
N LYS A 123 11.27 -4.69 -18.20
CA LYS A 123 9.96 -4.06 -18.34
C LYS A 123 9.31 -3.74 -17.00
N PHE A 124 8.46 -2.71 -17.03
CA PHE A 124 7.55 -2.42 -15.94
C PHE A 124 6.29 -3.26 -16.07
N SER A 125 5.81 -3.82 -14.97
CA SER A 125 4.52 -4.51 -14.90
C SER A 125 3.57 -3.76 -13.97
N VAL A 126 2.27 -3.93 -14.23
CA VAL A 126 1.19 -3.47 -13.38
C VAL A 126 0.34 -4.66 -12.95
N ALA A 127 0.13 -4.80 -11.64
CA ALA A 127 -0.92 -5.61 -11.09
C ALA A 127 -2.14 -4.71 -10.85
N PHE A 128 -3.29 -5.06 -11.42
CA PHE A 128 -4.51 -4.27 -11.28
C PHE A 128 -5.68 -5.11 -10.80
N PHE A 129 -6.54 -4.51 -9.98
CA PHE A 129 -7.73 -5.15 -9.43
C PHE A 129 -8.94 -4.87 -10.31
N LYS A 130 -9.56 -5.93 -10.83
CA LYS A 130 -10.75 -5.85 -11.68
C LYS A 130 -11.60 -7.11 -11.48
N ASP A 131 -12.92 -6.93 -11.43
CA ASP A 131 -13.89 -8.03 -11.31
C ASP A 131 -13.62 -8.93 -10.08
N LYS A 132 -13.26 -8.29 -8.96
CA LYS A 132 -12.89 -8.93 -7.68
C LYS A 132 -11.62 -9.80 -7.73
N GLU A 133 -10.83 -9.68 -8.79
CA GLU A 133 -9.60 -10.43 -8.97
C GLU A 133 -8.42 -9.53 -9.32
N TRP A 134 -7.22 -10.03 -9.00
CA TRP A 134 -5.96 -9.42 -9.42
C TRP A 134 -5.48 -10.01 -10.74
N HIS A 135 -5.10 -9.12 -11.64
CA HIS A 135 -4.55 -9.41 -12.96
C HIS A 135 -3.16 -8.77 -13.08
N LYS A 136 -2.31 -9.27 -13.98
CA LYS A 136 -0.99 -8.72 -14.28
C LYS A 136 -0.93 -8.37 -15.77
N ALA A 137 -0.40 -7.20 -16.10
CA ALA A 137 -0.06 -6.79 -17.46
C ALA A 137 1.33 -6.17 -17.49
N VAL A 138 1.98 -6.25 -18.64
CA VAL A 138 3.24 -5.54 -18.91
C VAL A 138 2.89 -4.14 -19.41
N VAL A 139 3.59 -3.13 -18.91
CA VAL A 139 3.46 -1.74 -19.33
C VAL A 139 4.42 -1.50 -20.49
N GLU A 140 3.87 -1.24 -21.67
CA GLU A 140 4.64 -0.74 -22.81
C GLU A 140 4.78 0.78 -22.66
N VAL A 141 6.02 1.29 -22.69
CA VAL A 141 6.37 2.70 -22.55
C VAL A 141 6.93 3.21 -23.86
#